data_AF-J2XE51-F1
#
_entry.id   AF-J2XE51-F1
#
_cell.length_a   1.000
_cell.length_b   1.000
_cell.length_c   1.000
_cell.angle_alpha   90.00
_cell.angle_beta   90.00
_cell.angle_gamma   90.00
#
_symmetry.space_group_name_H-M   'P 1'
#
loop_
_entity.id
_entity.type
_entity.pdbx_description
1 polymer ?
#
loop_
_entity_poly.entity_id
_entity_poly.type
_entity_poly.pdbx_seq_one_letter_code
_entity_poly.pdbx_strand_id
1 'polypeptide(L)'
;MRSTTRSTVLFFILLVCANAAAWLYFAVTHASATRGMPMIRTTEPLYIGGIDGDGTRYVLPAGATLYADKHFPEGFTRYIVYFNHKGLIEHEEVEMKPEHGGNLIDPLWLENIDEATQTP
;
A
#
# COMPACT_ATOMS: atom_id res chain seq x y z
N MET A 1 -17.70 42.84 35.04
CA MET A 1 -18.21 41.62 34.39
C MET A 1 -17.85 41.64 32.90
N ARG A 2 -16.76 40.99 32.48
CA ARG A 2 -16.35 40.91 31.05
C ARG A 2 -15.55 39.64 30.67
N SER A 3 -15.44 38.68 31.60
CA SER A 3 -14.54 37.52 31.49
C SER A 3 -15.25 36.23 31.03
N THR A 4 -16.47 35.99 31.51
CA THR A 4 -17.17 34.70 31.31
C THR A 4 -17.49 34.45 29.84
N THR A 5 -18.00 35.45 29.12
CA THR A 5 -18.36 35.31 27.69
C THR A 5 -17.15 35.05 26.80
N ARG A 6 -16.00 35.70 27.06
CA ARG A 6 -14.76 35.46 26.30
C ARG A 6 -14.21 34.06 26.58
N SER A 7 -14.26 33.62 27.83
CA SER A 7 -13.83 32.27 28.23
C SER A 7 -14.71 31.18 27.61
N THR A 8 -16.03 31.36 27.59
CA THR A 8 -16.96 30.42 26.94
C THR A 8 -16.75 30.36 25.43
N VAL A 9 -16.57 31.50 24.76
CA VAL A 9 -16.27 31.53 23.31
C VAL A 9 -14.95 30.83 22.99
N LEU A 10 -13.89 31.08 23.77
CA LEU A 10 -12.61 30.40 23.61
C LEU A 10 -12.73 28.88 23.81
N PHE A 11 -13.51 28.44 24.80
CA PHE A 11 -13.77 27.03 25.04
C PHE A 11 -14.45 26.35 23.84
N PHE A 12 -15.48 26.97 23.25
CA PHE A 12 -16.14 26.43 22.06
C PHE A 12 -15.22 26.40 20.84
N ILE A 13 -14.38 27.43 20.65
CA ILE A 13 -13.38 27.44 19.57
C ILE A 13 -12.43 26.26 19.74
N LEU A 14 -11.88 26.04 20.94
CA LEU A 14 -10.99 24.91 21.22
C LEU A 14 -11.68 23.56 21.00
N LEU A 15 -12.95 23.44 21.39
CA LEU A 15 -13.72 22.22 21.18
C LEU A 15 -13.95 21.94 19.69
N VAL A 16 -14.25 22.96 18.89
CA VAL A 16 -14.36 22.83 17.42
C VAL A 16 -13.02 22.45 16.80
N CYS A 17 -11.92 23.09 17.20
CA CYS A 17 -10.58 22.76 16.71
C CYS A 17 -10.19 21.31 17.06
N ALA A 18 -10.44 20.86 18.29
CA ALA A 18 -10.17 19.49 18.70
C ALA A 18 -10.98 18.47 17.90
N ASN A 19 -12.26 18.75 17.63
CA ASN A 19 -13.10 17.90 16.79
C ASN A 19 -12.60 17.86 15.34
N ALA A 20 -12.23 19.01 14.76
CA ALA A 20 -11.68 19.08 13.42
C ALA A 20 -10.35 18.30 13.29
N ALA A 21 -9.48 18.41 14.30
CA ALA A 21 -8.23 17.67 14.36
C ALA A 21 -8.46 16.15 14.47
N ALA A 22 -9.41 15.71 15.30
CA ALA A 22 -9.77 14.30 15.43
C ALA A 22 -10.34 13.74 14.11
N TRP A 23 -11.22 14.50 13.44
CA TRP A 23 -11.74 14.14 12.12
C TRP A 23 -10.66 14.04 11.06
N LEU A 24 -9.72 15.00 11.03
CA LEU A 24 -8.60 14.98 10.11
C LEU A 24 -7.70 13.76 10.36
N TYR A 25 -7.38 13.48 11.62
CA TYR A 25 -6.60 12.30 12.00
C TYR A 25 -7.29 11.00 11.55
N PHE A 26 -8.59 10.87 11.80
CA PHE A 26 -9.36 9.71 11.36
C PHE A 26 -9.34 9.56 9.83
N ALA A 27 -9.56 10.66 9.10
CA ALA A 27 -9.58 10.65 7.65
C ALA A 27 -8.23 10.27 7.03
N VAL A 28 -7.12 10.69 7.63
CA VAL A 28 -5.75 10.36 7.18
C VAL A 28 -5.41 8.91 7.51
N THR A 29 -5.76 8.43 8.71
CA THR A 29 -5.43 7.05 9.15
C THR A 29 -6.29 5.98 8.49
N HIS A 30 -7.50 6.31 8.06
CA HIS A 30 -8.42 5.38 7.40
C HIS A 30 -8.56 5.66 5.89
N ALA A 31 -7.71 6.52 5.34
CA ALA A 31 -7.57 6.61 3.90
C ALA A 31 -6.96 5.29 3.38
N SER A 32 -7.56 4.71 2.34
CA SER A 32 -6.90 3.63 1.61
C SER A 32 -5.54 4.13 1.15
N ALA A 33 -4.50 3.32 1.33
CA ALA A 33 -3.15 3.61 0.85
C ALA A 33 -3.12 3.93 -0.64
N THR A 34 -4.10 3.43 -1.41
CA THR A 34 -4.20 3.64 -2.86
C THR A 34 -5.21 4.70 -3.28
N ARG A 35 -5.78 5.49 -2.35
CA ARG A 35 -6.77 6.52 -2.69
C ARG A 35 -6.17 7.56 -3.63
N GLY A 36 -6.75 7.68 -4.82
CA GLY A 36 -6.32 8.66 -5.83
C GLY A 36 -5.12 8.22 -6.67
N MET A 37 -4.58 7.01 -6.47
CA MET A 37 -3.54 6.46 -7.34
C MET A 37 -4.08 6.12 -8.73
N PRO A 38 -3.28 6.31 -9.81
CA PRO A 38 -3.62 5.79 -11.13
C PRO A 38 -3.78 4.27 -11.09
N MET A 39 -4.78 3.78 -11.81
CA MET A 39 -5.09 2.34 -11.87
C MET A 39 -4.90 1.86 -13.30
N ILE A 40 -4.24 0.71 -13.44
CA ILE A 40 -4.17 -0.02 -14.71
C ILE A 40 -4.69 -1.44 -14.50
N ARG A 41 -5.18 -2.05 -15.58
CA ARG A 41 -5.63 -3.43 -15.58
C ARG A 41 -4.74 -4.22 -16.53
N THR A 42 -4.17 -5.32 -16.06
CA THR A 42 -3.30 -6.16 -16.87
C THR A 42 -4.09 -6.77 -18.04
N THR A 43 -3.54 -6.72 -19.24
CA THR A 43 -4.11 -7.34 -20.44
C THR A 43 -3.54 -8.73 -20.71
N GLU A 44 -2.38 -8.99 -20.14
CA GLU A 44 -1.65 -10.26 -20.22
C GLU A 44 -1.28 -10.71 -18.80
N PRO A 45 -1.06 -12.02 -18.59
CA PRO A 45 -0.46 -12.50 -17.35
C PRO A 45 0.96 -11.94 -17.18
N LEU A 46 1.39 -11.78 -15.93
CA LEU A 46 2.75 -11.35 -15.56
C LEU A 46 3.38 -12.40 -14.63
N TYR A 47 4.66 -12.70 -14.80
CA TYR A 47 5.39 -13.53 -13.85
C TYR A 47 5.65 -12.74 -12.57
N ILE A 48 5.41 -13.40 -11.43
CA ILE A 48 5.81 -12.90 -10.11
C ILE A 48 7.13 -13.59 -9.78
N GLY A 49 8.18 -12.81 -9.54
CA GLY A 49 9.47 -13.34 -9.08
C GLY A 49 9.26 -14.20 -7.83
N GLY A 50 9.57 -15.49 -7.95
CA GLY A 50 9.40 -16.51 -6.91
C GLY A 50 10.71 -16.82 -6.18
N ILE A 51 10.73 -17.91 -5.42
CA ILE A 51 11.98 -18.43 -4.85
C ILE A 51 12.83 -18.98 -5.99
N ASP A 52 14.01 -18.40 -6.18
CA ASP A 52 14.96 -18.85 -7.22
C ASP A 52 15.25 -20.35 -7.09
N GLY A 53 14.96 -21.10 -8.15
CA GLY A 53 15.28 -22.53 -8.25
C GLY A 53 14.26 -23.51 -7.69
N ASP A 54 13.07 -23.06 -7.26
CA ASP A 54 11.98 -23.96 -6.83
C ASP A 54 11.23 -24.62 -8.00
N GLY A 55 11.53 -24.22 -9.25
CA GLY A 55 10.91 -24.73 -10.47
C GLY A 55 9.43 -24.36 -10.64
N THR A 56 8.89 -23.53 -9.75
CA THR A 56 7.47 -23.15 -9.72
C THR A 56 7.28 -21.79 -10.38
N ARG A 57 6.31 -21.68 -11.29
CA ARG A 57 5.96 -20.40 -11.92
C ARG A 57 4.78 -19.78 -11.20
N TYR A 58 5.02 -18.64 -10.55
CA TYR A 58 3.98 -17.81 -9.95
C TYR A 58 3.54 -16.74 -10.95
N VAL A 59 2.23 -16.57 -11.11
CA VAL A 59 1.67 -15.73 -12.17
C VAL A 59 0.58 -14.83 -11.61
N LEU A 60 0.69 -13.54 -11.89
CA LEU A 60 -0.42 -12.61 -11.75
C LEU A 60 -1.29 -12.73 -13.01
N PRO A 61 -2.57 -13.11 -12.90
CA PRO A 61 -3.40 -13.34 -14.08
C PRO A 61 -3.71 -12.04 -14.84
N ALA A 62 -4.03 -12.20 -16.13
CA ALA A 62 -4.63 -11.12 -16.90
C ALA A 62 -5.92 -10.63 -16.22
N GLY A 63 -6.17 -9.32 -16.29
CA GLY A 63 -7.31 -8.68 -15.66
C GLY A 63 -7.08 -8.26 -14.21
N ALA A 64 -5.90 -8.47 -13.64
CA ALA A 64 -5.53 -7.94 -12.32
C ALA A 64 -5.45 -6.40 -12.35
N THR A 65 -5.93 -5.74 -11.29
CA THR A 65 -5.84 -4.28 -11.15
C THR A 65 -4.62 -3.92 -10.32
N LEU A 66 -3.77 -3.06 -10.89
CA LEU A 66 -2.56 -2.53 -10.27
C LEU A 66 -2.73 -1.04 -10.00
N TYR A 67 -2.35 -0.60 -8.80
CA TYR A 67 -2.35 0.80 -8.40
C TYR A 67 -0.92 1.34 -8.46
N ALA A 68 -0.65 2.32 -9.32
CA ALA A 68 0.68 2.87 -9.48
C ALA A 68 1.03 3.75 -8.27
N ASP A 69 2.01 3.31 -7.48
CA ASP A 69 2.42 3.98 -6.24
C ASP A 69 3.58 4.94 -6.49
N LYS A 70 4.71 4.45 -7.03
CA LYS A 70 5.90 5.28 -7.27
C LYS A 70 6.67 4.85 -8.50
N HIS A 71 7.05 5.82 -9.33
CA HIS A 71 8.02 5.63 -10.40
C HIS A 71 9.44 5.96 -9.91
N PHE A 72 10.39 5.12 -10.27
CA PHE A 72 11.78 5.17 -9.84
C PHE A 72 12.69 5.62 -10.99
N PRO A 73 13.70 6.48 -10.73
CA PRO A 73 14.64 6.92 -11.77
C PRO A 73 15.44 5.77 -12.41
N GLU A 74 15.52 4.62 -11.73
CA GLU A 74 16.11 3.37 -12.21
C GLU A 74 15.28 2.70 -13.33
N GLY A 75 14.09 3.21 -13.64
CA GLY A 75 13.30 2.79 -14.82
C GLY A 75 12.14 1.84 -14.54
N PHE A 76 11.81 1.59 -13.26
CA PHE A 76 10.68 0.73 -12.88
C PHE A 76 9.61 1.51 -12.09
N THR A 77 8.42 0.94 -12.02
CA THR A 77 7.31 1.46 -11.22
C THR A 77 6.91 0.44 -10.17
N ARG A 78 6.80 0.86 -8.91
CA ARG A 78 6.17 0.06 -7.86
C ARG A 78 4.67 0.18 -7.97
N TYR A 79 4.01 -0.97 -7.94
CA TYR A 79 2.56 -1.08 -7.91
C TYR A 79 2.10 -1.68 -6.58
N ILE A 80 0.92 -1.28 -6.12
CA ILE A 80 0.20 -1.94 -5.03
C ILE A 80 -0.90 -2.81 -5.65
N VAL A 81 -1.07 -4.02 -5.12
CA VAL A 81 -2.14 -4.95 -5.47
C VAL A 81 -2.79 -5.47 -4.18
N TYR A 82 -4.10 -5.65 -4.19
CA TYR A 82 -4.84 -6.22 -3.06
C TYR A 82 -5.22 -7.66 -3.34
N PHE A 83 -4.85 -8.55 -2.42
CA PHE A 83 -5.32 -9.93 -2.38
C PHE A 83 -6.30 -10.09 -1.22
N ASN A 84 -7.48 -10.63 -1.51
CA ASN A 84 -8.41 -11.04 -0.47
C ASN A 84 -8.19 -12.53 -0.19
N HIS A 85 -7.75 -12.87 1.02
CA HIS A 85 -7.63 -14.25 1.47
C HIS A 85 -8.74 -14.59 2.47
N LYS A 86 -9.27 -15.81 2.41
CA LYS A 86 -10.22 -16.33 3.40
C LYS A 86 -9.53 -17.34 4.29
N GLY A 87 -9.49 -17.09 5.59
CA GLY A 87 -8.89 -17.99 6.57
C GLY A 87 -7.46 -17.59 6.98
N LEU A 88 -6.79 -18.49 7.69
CA LEU A 88 -5.44 -18.30 8.21
C LEU A 88 -4.40 -18.61 7.13
N ILE A 89 -3.29 -17.86 7.14
CA ILE A 89 -2.14 -18.06 6.26
C ILE A 89 -1.00 -18.63 7.11
N GLU A 90 -0.37 -19.71 6.64
CA GLU A 90 0.90 -20.17 7.21
C GLU A 90 1.97 -19.13 6.93
N HIS A 91 2.69 -18.70 7.96
CA HIS A 91 3.62 -17.58 7.87
C HIS A 91 4.81 -17.79 8.79
N GLU A 92 5.91 -17.15 8.42
CA GLU A 92 7.04 -16.91 9.31
C GLU A 92 7.00 -15.45 9.77
N GLU A 93 7.36 -15.19 11.03
CA GLU A 93 7.49 -13.82 11.50
C GLU A 93 8.76 -13.17 10.94
N VAL A 94 8.60 -12.02 10.28
CA VAL A 94 9.71 -11.20 9.80
C VAL A 94 9.92 -10.05 10.77
N GLU A 95 11.03 -10.07 11.51
CA GLU A 95 11.35 -9.05 12.51
C GLU A 95 11.82 -7.73 11.87
N MET A 96 11.23 -6.61 12.28
CA MET A 96 11.67 -5.27 11.90
C MET A 96 12.96 -4.89 12.64
N LYS A 97 14.10 -5.23 12.06
CA LYS A 97 15.41 -4.86 12.60
C LYS A 97 15.69 -3.35 12.51
N PRO A 98 16.52 -2.79 13.41
CA PRO A 98 16.91 -1.37 13.37
C PRO A 98 17.53 -0.92 12.03
N GLU A 99 18.23 -1.80 11.35
CA GLU A 99 18.84 -1.56 10.02
C GLU A 99 17.81 -1.26 8.92
N HIS A 100 16.54 -1.61 9.12
CA HIS A 100 15.44 -1.27 8.21
C HIS A 100 14.83 0.12 8.47
N GLY A 101 15.34 0.88 9.45
CA GLY A 101 14.90 2.27 9.67
C GLY A 101 13.41 2.42 9.98
N GLY A 102 12.77 1.38 10.50
CA GLY A 102 11.33 1.34 10.77
C GLY A 102 10.44 0.99 9.57
N ASN A 103 11.01 0.64 8.42
CA ASN A 103 10.25 0.18 7.25
C ASN A 103 11.08 -0.79 6.39
N LEU A 104 10.68 -2.06 6.34
CA LEU A 104 11.22 -3.04 5.40
C LEU A 104 10.42 -2.97 4.08
N ILE A 105 11.11 -2.65 2.98
CA ILE A 105 10.57 -2.74 1.63
C ILE A 105 11.22 -3.95 0.97
N ASP A 106 10.46 -5.03 0.82
CA ASP A 106 10.89 -6.28 0.19
C ASP A 106 9.93 -6.61 -0.98
N PRO A 107 10.14 -6.01 -2.17
CA PRO A 107 9.20 -6.12 -3.28
C PRO A 107 9.43 -7.41 -4.08
N LEU A 108 8.33 -8.04 -4.49
CA LEU A 108 8.38 -9.04 -5.56
C LEU A 108 8.38 -8.34 -6.92
N TRP A 109 9.21 -8.83 -7.84
CA TRP A 109 9.30 -8.30 -9.20
C TRP A 109 8.19 -8.87 -10.08
N LEU A 110 7.70 -8.03 -11.00
CA LEU A 110 6.77 -8.44 -12.05
C LEU A 110 7.49 -8.39 -13.39
N GLU A 111 7.38 -9.46 -14.16
CA GLU A 111 7.98 -9.57 -15.49
C GLU A 111 6.92 -9.92 -16.54
N ASN A 112 7.13 -9.43 -17.76
CA ASN A 112 6.29 -9.80 -18.90
C ASN A 112 6.56 -11.26 -19.28
N ILE A 113 5.52 -11.93 -19.81
CA ILE A 113 5.66 -13.30 -20.30
C ILE A 113 6.06 -13.27 -21.76
N ASP A 114 7.36 -13.37 -22.01
CA ASP A 114 7.90 -13.43 -23.37
C ASP A 114 7.97 -14.89 -23.86
N GLU A 115 7.96 -15.14 -25.18
CA GLU A 115 8.09 -16.50 -25.75
C GLU A 115 9.35 -17.24 -25.27
N ALA A 116 10.44 -16.53 -24.97
CA ALA A 116 11.69 -17.09 -24.44
C ALA A 116 11.54 -17.63 -23.00
N THR A 117 10.60 -17.10 -22.24
CA THR A 117 10.32 -17.45 -20.83
C THR A 117 9.35 -18.63 -20.70
N GLN A 118 8.85 -19.16 -21.82
CA GLN A 118 7.86 -20.25 -21.82
C GLN A 118 8.48 -21.65 -21.69
N THR A 119 9.80 -21.80 -21.82
CA THR A 119 10.46 -23.13 -21.84
C THR A 119 10.38 -23.84 -20.48
N PRO A 120 9.87 -25.10 -20.41
CA PRO A 120 9.79 -25.89 -19.18
C PRO A 120 11.14 -26.13 -18.51
#